data_AF-A0A7J2I0J2-F1
#
_entry.id   AF-A0A7J2I0J2-F1
#
_cell.length_a   1.000
_cell.length_b   1.000
_cell.length_c   1.000
_cell.angle_alpha   90.00
_cell.angle_beta   90.00
_cell.angle_gamma   90.00
#
_symmetry.space_group_name_H-M   'P 1'
#
loop_
_entity.id
_entity.type
_entity.pdbx_description
1 polymer ?
#
loop_
_entity_poly.entity_id
_entity_poly.type
_entity_poly.pdbx_seq_one_letter_code
_entity_poly.pdbx_strand_id
1 'polypeptide(L)'
;MVERKDFLQDPVKHIKINGKITVDQLIQQYGNAGSFGAGRLSVACDIYERMLRDDDCTVFLALAGAVVPAGMRSLIADLIRERLVDVVVSTGANMVHDALEAVGGHHYKGHW
;
A
#
# COMPACT_ATOMS: atom_id res chain seq x y z
N MET A 1 6.75 26.88 21.72
CA MET A 1 5.99 27.38 20.55
C MET A 1 6.76 26.98 19.32
N VAL A 2 6.09 26.44 18.29
CA VAL A 2 6.74 26.12 17.01
C VAL A 2 6.95 27.43 16.26
N GLU A 3 8.16 27.66 15.76
CA GLU A 3 8.56 28.86 15.04
C GLU A 3 8.57 28.64 13.53
N ARG A 4 8.45 29.70 12.73
CA ARG A 4 8.46 29.62 11.25
C ARG A 4 9.68 28.85 10.72
N LYS A 5 10.84 29.02 11.35
CA LYS A 5 12.10 28.35 10.97
C LYS A 5 11.99 26.82 11.06
N ASP A 6 11.12 26.29 11.92
CA ASP A 6 10.96 24.85 12.12
C ASP A 6 10.28 24.19 10.91
N PHE A 7 9.54 24.96 10.10
CA PHE A 7 8.87 24.46 8.89
C PHE A 7 9.69 24.67 7.60
N LEU A 8 10.75 25.49 7.62
CA LEU A 8 11.52 25.87 6.43
C LEU A 8 12.82 25.06 6.29
N GLN A 9 12.80 23.79 6.67
CA GLN A 9 13.97 22.90 6.65
C GLN A 9 14.11 22.17 5.30
N ASP A 10 13.00 21.69 4.74
CA ASP A 10 13.01 20.80 3.57
C ASP A 10 12.20 21.38 2.41
N PRO A 11 12.85 21.99 1.40
CA PRO A 11 12.14 22.47 0.22
C PRO A 11 11.64 21.31 -0.63
N VAL A 12 10.45 21.48 -1.21
CA VAL A 12 9.87 20.54 -2.20
C VAL A 12 10.83 20.38 -3.38
N LYS A 13 11.14 19.14 -3.75
CA LYS A 13 11.95 18.85 -4.95
C LYS A 13 11.06 18.25 -6.04
N HIS A 14 11.17 18.77 -7.25
CA HIS A 14 10.41 18.29 -8.39
C HIS A 14 10.88 16.90 -8.83
N ILE A 15 9.92 16.03 -9.12
CA ILE A 15 10.18 14.68 -9.64
C ILE A 15 10.85 14.80 -11.02
N LYS A 16 11.95 14.08 -11.23
CA LYS A 16 12.65 14.01 -12.52
C LYS A 16 12.79 12.57 -12.97
N ILE A 17 12.45 12.31 -14.23
CA ILE A 17 12.65 11.01 -14.89
C ILE A 17 13.82 11.17 -15.87
N ASN A 18 14.99 10.69 -15.46
CA ASN A 18 16.20 10.72 -16.28
C ASN A 18 16.51 9.30 -16.77
N GLY A 19 15.89 8.90 -17.87
CA GLY A 19 16.02 7.54 -18.39
C GLY A 19 15.12 6.54 -17.65
N LYS A 20 15.60 5.30 -17.47
CA LYS A 20 14.85 4.24 -16.80
C LYS A 20 15.06 4.34 -15.29
N ILE A 21 13.96 4.42 -14.55
CA ILE A 21 13.95 4.37 -13.08
C ILE A 21 13.12 3.19 -12.59
N THR A 22 13.42 2.67 -11.41
CA THR A 22 12.63 1.65 -10.74
C THR A 22 11.40 2.25 -10.06
N VAL A 23 10.43 1.41 -9.67
CA VAL A 23 9.27 1.84 -8.87
C VAL A 23 9.72 2.41 -7.52
N ASP A 24 10.68 1.77 -6.85
CA ASP A 24 11.26 2.28 -5.61
C ASP A 24 11.84 3.70 -5.79
N GLN A 25 12.65 3.91 -6.83
CA GLN A 25 13.20 5.24 -7.12
C GLN A 25 12.11 6.29 -7.36
N LEU A 26 10.98 5.91 -7.97
CA LEU A 26 9.83 6.80 -8.13
C LEU A 26 9.16 7.11 -6.79
N ILE A 27 9.01 6.14 -5.89
CA ILE A 27 8.48 6.35 -4.54
C ILE A 27 9.39 7.27 -3.73
N GLN A 28 10.71 7.09 -3.80
CA GLN A 28 11.67 8.00 -3.16
C GLN A 28 11.56 9.44 -3.70
N GLN A 29 11.30 9.61 -5.00
CA GLN A 29 11.01 10.92 -5.58
C GLN A 29 9.68 11.51 -5.06
N TYR A 30 8.66 10.67 -4.82
CA TYR A 30 7.40 11.10 -4.21
C TYR A 30 7.61 11.63 -2.78
N GLY A 31 8.50 11.00 -1.99
CA GLY A 31 8.90 11.48 -0.67
C GLY A 31 9.52 12.88 -0.72
N ASN A 32 10.39 13.13 -1.70
CA ASN A 32 10.98 14.46 -1.93
C ASN A 32 9.95 15.54 -2.34
N ALA A 33 8.85 15.15 -2.97
CA ALA A 33 7.75 16.06 -3.29
C ALA A 33 6.82 16.30 -2.09
N GLY A 34 6.66 15.29 -1.22
CA GLY A 34 6.04 15.41 0.10
C GLY A 34 4.53 15.77 0.11
N SER A 35 3.86 15.77 -1.04
CA SER A 35 2.51 16.34 -1.20
C SER A 35 1.49 15.36 -1.77
N PHE A 36 0.22 15.57 -1.42
CA PHE A 36 -0.96 14.85 -1.94
C PHE A 36 -0.88 13.31 -1.81
N GLY A 37 -1.31 12.57 -2.83
CA GLY A 37 -1.23 11.11 -2.86
C GLY A 37 0.20 10.60 -2.94
N ALA A 38 1.09 11.31 -3.65
CA ALA A 38 2.49 10.93 -3.80
C ALA A 38 3.22 10.88 -2.45
N GLY A 39 3.17 11.97 -1.67
CA GLY A 39 3.79 12.02 -0.35
C GLY A 39 3.20 10.97 0.61
N ARG A 40 1.87 10.81 0.61
CA ARG A 40 1.21 9.78 1.43
C ARG A 40 1.65 8.36 1.07
N LEU A 41 1.80 8.06 -0.22
CA LEU A 41 2.25 6.75 -0.67
C LEU A 41 3.69 6.47 -0.27
N SER A 42 4.59 7.46 -0.41
CA SER A 42 5.98 7.33 0.05
C SER A 42 6.06 7.03 1.53
N VAL A 43 5.34 7.80 2.35
CA VAL A 43 5.31 7.58 3.81
C VAL A 43 4.73 6.20 4.15
N ALA A 44 3.69 5.75 3.45
CA ALA A 44 3.11 4.43 3.65
C ALA A 44 4.10 3.30 3.30
N CYS A 45 4.84 3.43 2.19
CA CYS A 45 5.89 2.49 1.82
C CYS A 45 6.99 2.44 2.89
N ASP A 46 7.48 3.59 3.36
CA ASP A 46 8.53 3.64 4.39
C ASP A 46 8.07 3.08 5.74
N ILE A 47 6.81 3.28 6.12
CA ILE A 47 6.23 2.67 7.33
C ILE A 47 6.15 1.16 7.15
N TYR A 48 5.59 0.69 6.03
CA TYR A 48 5.41 -0.74 5.80
C TYR A 48 6.74 -1.48 5.67
N GLU A 49 7.74 -0.91 4.99
CA GLU A 49 9.08 -1.48 4.92
C GLU A 49 9.71 -1.61 6.32
N ARG A 50 9.56 -0.60 7.19
CA ARG A 50 10.04 -0.68 8.57
C ARG A 50 9.33 -1.78 9.36
N MET A 51 8.02 -1.94 9.18
CA MET A 51 7.27 -3.03 9.82
C MET A 51 7.78 -4.41 9.38
N LEU A 52 8.07 -4.58 8.07
CA LEU A 52 8.57 -5.84 7.53
C LEU A 52 10.02 -6.17 7.94
N ARG A 53 10.82 -5.15 8.29
CA ARG A 53 12.23 -5.31 8.69
C ARG A 53 12.41 -5.55 10.20
N ASP A 54 11.35 -5.35 10.98
CA ASP A 54 11.36 -5.49 12.42
C ASP A 54 10.82 -6.87 12.81
N ASP A 55 11.72 -7.78 13.23
CA ASP A 55 11.37 -9.16 13.58
C ASP A 55 10.42 -9.26 14.79
N ASP A 56 10.33 -8.21 15.62
CA ASP A 56 9.42 -8.13 16.76
C ASP A 56 8.06 -7.49 16.40
N CYS A 57 7.89 -7.03 15.16
CA CYS A 57 6.67 -6.38 14.69
C CYS A 57 5.66 -7.41 14.15
N THR A 58 4.42 -7.37 14.67
CA THR A 58 3.30 -8.15 14.11
C THR A 58 2.50 -7.29 13.13
N VAL A 59 2.39 -7.72 11.87
CA VAL A 59 1.73 -6.99 10.79
C VAL A 59 0.26 -7.40 10.67
N PHE A 60 -0.63 -6.46 10.98
CA PHE A 60 -2.08 -6.60 10.80
C PHE A 60 -2.54 -5.95 9.48
N LEU A 61 -3.15 -6.75 8.60
CA LEU A 61 -3.81 -6.27 7.39
C LEU A 61 -5.33 -6.19 7.60
N ALA A 62 -5.86 -4.97 7.69
CA ALA A 62 -7.29 -4.72 7.81
C ALA A 62 -7.93 -4.46 6.43
N LEU A 63 -8.87 -5.31 6.02
CA LEU A 63 -9.56 -5.25 4.74
C LEU A 63 -10.96 -4.68 4.91
N ALA A 64 -11.12 -3.41 4.53
CA ALA A 64 -12.41 -2.74 4.49
C ALA A 64 -13.08 -2.89 3.12
N GLY A 65 -14.42 -3.00 3.13
CA GLY A 65 -15.20 -3.15 1.90
C GLY A 65 -14.93 -4.46 1.16
N ALA A 66 -15.26 -4.48 -0.14
CA ALA A 66 -15.15 -5.65 -1.00
C ALA A 66 -13.91 -5.54 -1.90
N VAL A 67 -12.73 -5.77 -1.32
CA VAL A 67 -11.44 -5.65 -2.03
C VAL A 67 -11.13 -6.87 -2.90
N VAL A 68 -11.62 -8.05 -2.53
CA VAL A 68 -11.50 -9.27 -3.35
C VAL A 68 -12.14 -9.07 -4.74
N PRO A 69 -13.42 -8.68 -4.86
CA PRO A 69 -14.02 -8.42 -6.18
C PRO A 69 -13.45 -7.17 -6.86
N ALA A 70 -12.79 -6.28 -6.11
CA ALA A 70 -12.03 -5.17 -6.68
C ALA A 70 -10.67 -5.60 -7.27
N GLY A 71 -10.36 -6.89 -7.29
CA GLY A 71 -9.17 -7.45 -7.92
C GLY A 71 -7.98 -7.69 -6.98
N MET A 72 -8.15 -7.53 -5.66
CA MET A 72 -7.06 -7.70 -4.69
C MET A 72 -6.87 -9.15 -4.21
N ARG A 73 -7.66 -10.11 -4.73
CA ARG A 73 -7.68 -11.51 -4.28
C ARG A 73 -6.28 -12.14 -4.24
N SER A 74 -5.59 -12.17 -5.38
CA SER A 74 -4.27 -12.81 -5.49
C SER A 74 -3.21 -12.06 -4.70
N LEU A 75 -3.25 -10.72 -4.68
CA LEU A 75 -2.33 -9.91 -3.89
C LEU A 75 -2.41 -10.26 -2.40
N ILE A 76 -3.62 -10.33 -1.85
CA ILE A 76 -3.82 -10.70 -0.44
C ILE A 76 -3.30 -12.12 -0.20
N ALA A 77 -3.59 -13.07 -1.10
CA ALA A 77 -3.10 -14.44 -0.96
C ALA A 77 -1.57 -14.54 -0.99
N ASP A 78 -0.91 -13.76 -1.85
CA ASP A 78 0.55 -13.74 -1.96
C ASP A 78 1.19 -13.08 -0.74
N LEU A 79 0.62 -12.00 -0.20
CA LEU A 79 1.08 -11.40 1.06
C LEU A 79 1.05 -12.40 2.22
N ILE A 80 -0.01 -13.23 2.30
CA ILE A 80 -0.12 -14.27 3.33
C ILE A 80 0.93 -15.37 3.11
N ARG A 81 1.09 -15.87 1.88
CA ARG A 81 2.02 -16.96 1.55
C ARG A 81 3.48 -16.58 1.79
N GLU A 82 3.85 -15.36 1.42
CA GLU A 82 5.19 -14.82 1.61
C GLU A 82 5.45 -14.31 3.04
N ARG A 83 4.48 -14.48 3.95
CA ARG A 83 4.55 -14.00 5.34
C ARG A 83 4.86 -12.51 5.45
N LEU A 84 4.31 -11.72 4.52
CA LEU A 84 4.37 -10.26 4.56
C LEU A 84 3.23 -9.66 5.42
N VAL A 85 2.30 -10.49 5.88
CA VAL A 85 1.27 -10.16 6.87
C VAL A 85 1.12 -11.33 7.84
N ASP A 86 0.88 -11.02 9.12
CA ASP A 86 0.71 -12.04 10.17
C ASP A 86 -0.75 -12.28 10.49
N VAL A 87 -1.56 -11.21 10.49
CA VAL A 87 -2.98 -11.27 10.85
C VAL A 87 -3.82 -10.54 9.82
N VAL A 88 -4.87 -11.19 9.33
CA VAL A 88 -5.87 -10.56 8.45
C VAL A 88 -7.14 -10.30 9.24
N VAL A 89 -7.58 -9.05 9.24
CA VAL A 89 -8.88 -8.63 9.78
C VAL A 89 -9.74 -8.22 8.61
N SER A 90 -10.84 -8.92 8.36
CA SER A 90 -11.67 -8.67 7.18
C SER A 90 -13.16 -8.67 7.51
N THR A 91 -13.94 -7.96 6.70
CA THR A 91 -15.38 -8.21 6.63
C THR A 91 -15.65 -9.60 6.03
N GLY A 92 -16.78 -10.20 6.38
CA GLY A 92 -17.19 -11.50 5.83
C GLY A 92 -17.43 -11.48 4.32
N ALA A 93 -17.67 -10.30 3.72
CA ALA A 93 -17.87 -10.17 2.28
C ALA A 93 -16.66 -10.68 1.48
N ASN A 94 -15.43 -10.33 1.88
CA ASN A 94 -14.24 -10.78 1.18
C ASN A 94 -14.09 -12.31 1.21
N MET A 95 -14.50 -12.98 2.30
CA MET A 95 -14.47 -14.44 2.38
C MET A 95 -15.46 -15.09 1.41
N VAL A 96 -16.66 -14.52 1.28
CA VAL A 96 -17.68 -15.01 0.33
C VAL A 96 -17.20 -14.81 -1.11
N HIS A 97 -16.65 -13.63 -1.43
CA HIS A 97 -16.12 -13.35 -2.76
C HIS A 97 -14.91 -14.23 -3.10
N ASP A 98 -14.03 -14.52 -2.13
CA ASP A 98 -12.89 -15.41 -2.34
C ASP A 98 -13.34 -16.85 -2.59
N ALA A 99 -14.30 -17.35 -1.80
CA ALA A 99 -14.88 -18.68 -1.99
C ALA A 99 -15.56 -18.82 -3.36
N LEU A 100 -16.32 -17.80 -3.78
CA LEU A 100 -16.95 -17.77 -5.11
C LEU A 100 -15.90 -17.91 -6.23
N GLU A 101 -14.81 -17.15 -6.17
CA GLU A 101 -13.75 -17.24 -7.17
C GLU A 101 -12.94 -18.54 -7.07
N ALA A 102 -12.81 -19.11 -5.87
CA ALA A 102 -12.13 -20.39 -5.66
C ALA A 102 -12.87 -21.57 -6.31
N VAL A 103 -14.21 -21.51 -6.42
CA VAL A 103 -15.03 -22.56 -7.07
C VAL A 103 -15.26 -22.32 -8.57
N GLY A 104 -14.56 -21.35 -9.17
CA GLY A 104 -14.61 -21.05 -10.60
C GLY A 104 -15.61 -19.96 -11.00
N GLY A 105 -16.18 -19.22 -10.03
CA GLY A 105 -16.91 -17.99 -10.30
C GLY A 105 -15.98 -16.83 -10.66
N HIS A 106 -16.54 -15.75 -11.22
CA HIS A 106 -15.78 -14.56 -11.59
C HIS A 106 -16.58 -13.28 -11.36
N HIS A 107 -15.88 -12.24 -10.90
CA HIS A 107 -16.38 -10.86 -10.94
C HIS A 107 -15.97 -10.23 -12.28
N TYR A 108 -16.89 -9.46 -12.88
CA TYR A 108 -16.66 -8.79 -14.15
C TYR A 108 -16.61 -7.28 -13.96
N LYS A 109 -15.75 -6.61 -14.72
CA LYS A 109 -15.65 -5.15 -14.72
C LYS A 109 -16.92 -4.54 -15.30
N GLY A 110 -17.51 -3.60 -14.56
CA GLY A 110 -18.61 -2.75 -15.02
C GLY A 110 -18.11 -1.44 -15.63
N HIS A 111 -18.94 -0.40 -15.50
CA HIS A 111 -18.61 0.98 -15.86
C HIS A 111 -18.58 1.85 -14.60
N TRP A 112 -17.78 2.91 -14.62
CA TRP A 112 -17.55 3.85 -13.52
C TRP A 112 -18.52 5.02 -13.59
#